data_AF-A0A355FBF3-F1
#
_entry.id   AF-A0A355FBF3-F1
#
_cell.length_a   1.000
_cell.length_b   1.000
_cell.length_c   1.000
_cell.angle_alpha   90.00
_cell.angle_beta   90.00
_cell.angle_gamma   90.00
#
_symmetry.space_group_name_H-M   'P 1'
#
loop_
_entity.id
_entity.type
_entity.pdbx_description
1 polymer ?
#
loop_
_entity_poly.entity_id
_entity_poly.type
_entity_poly.pdbx_seq_one_letter_code
_entity_poly.pdbx_strand_id
1 'polypeptide(L)'
;RYDVDAIHMDDYFYPYPIAGTPFPDDRSFSRYAASQGFSSTQRGDWRRNNVNLLIQQIKYTIAAEKPWVRFGVSPFGIYRNKRSTPDGSGSETNGLQNYDDLYADIKLWVEKGWVDYNLPQLYWEIGHKAADYTTLLHWWNANNFEQPLYIGQDLKRSVDKNELDVKIRQSREMSFVQGNCYWYGYLMLDNYREVYDHLRSQTHRAKALIPAYTHMHKGRPAKVKKLADVFTEDMHFLTWEHPKQPRNPETAQRFVVYRFRKGERVDISRAENIVKITPDNFFVLPYESGKSSYTYVVTALDAFHNESKPATIKVKL
;
A
#
# COMPACT_ATOMS: atom_id res chain seq x y z
N ARG A 1 9.20 -19.87 6.52
CA ARG A 1 10.66 -19.56 6.49
C ARG A 1 10.96 -18.10 6.80
N TYR A 2 10.20 -17.14 6.26
CA TYR A 2 10.42 -15.71 6.48
C TYR A 2 9.17 -15.05 7.08
N ASP A 3 9.38 -14.05 7.93
CA ASP A 3 8.31 -13.22 8.45
C ASP A 3 8.09 -11.99 7.56
N VAL A 4 7.48 -12.24 6.40
CA VAL A 4 7.10 -11.20 5.44
C VAL A 4 5.70 -10.67 5.74
N ASP A 5 5.49 -9.37 5.53
CA ASP A 5 4.19 -8.69 5.64
C ASP A 5 3.37 -8.77 4.33
N ALA A 6 4.07 -8.89 3.19
CA ALA A 6 3.47 -8.94 1.86
C ALA A 6 4.37 -9.67 0.84
N ILE A 7 3.75 -10.22 -0.20
CA ILE A 7 4.38 -10.59 -1.46
C ILE A 7 4.03 -9.51 -2.49
N HIS A 8 5.03 -9.10 -3.26
CA HIS A 8 4.90 -8.05 -4.27
C HIS A 8 5.37 -8.57 -5.62
N MET A 9 4.64 -8.23 -6.68
CA MET A 9 5.05 -8.49 -8.05
C MET A 9 5.03 -7.20 -8.85
N ASP A 10 6.07 -6.95 -9.63
CA ASP A 10 6.16 -5.76 -10.49
C ASP A 10 5.39 -5.96 -11.81
N ASP A 11 5.68 -5.16 -12.83
CA ASP A 11 4.90 -5.04 -14.06
C ASP A 11 5.25 -6.04 -15.18
N TYR A 12 6.18 -6.97 -14.95
CA TYR A 12 6.60 -7.94 -15.95
C TYR A 12 5.69 -9.16 -16.00
N PHE A 13 4.86 -9.24 -17.06
CA PHE A 13 4.00 -10.38 -17.38
C PHE A 13 4.45 -11.05 -18.68
N TYR A 14 3.77 -10.79 -19.78
CA TYR A 14 4.34 -11.01 -21.11
C TYR A 14 5.35 -9.91 -21.44
N PRO A 15 6.36 -10.21 -22.27
CA PRO A 15 7.36 -9.22 -22.63
C PRO A 15 6.74 -8.07 -23.43
N TYR A 16 7.40 -6.92 -23.34
CA TYR A 16 7.00 -5.73 -24.07
C TYR A 16 7.05 -6.04 -25.56
N PRO A 17 5.98 -5.73 -26.32
CA PRO A 17 5.90 -6.11 -27.71
C PRO A 17 7.01 -5.45 -28.52
N ILE A 18 7.71 -6.25 -29.31
CA ILE A 18 8.68 -5.78 -30.30
C ILE A 18 7.97 -5.80 -31.65
N ALA A 19 7.96 -4.65 -32.34
CA ALA A 19 7.28 -4.52 -33.62
C ALA A 19 7.74 -5.61 -34.61
N GLY A 20 6.77 -6.30 -35.22
CA GLY A 20 7.03 -7.40 -36.17
C GLY A 20 7.49 -8.72 -35.55
N THR A 21 7.65 -8.80 -34.22
CA THR A 21 8.10 -10.03 -33.54
C THR A 21 7.00 -10.58 -32.63
N PRO A 22 6.31 -11.67 -33.01
CA PRO A 22 5.31 -12.29 -32.15
C PRO A 22 5.98 -13.01 -30.96
N PHE A 23 5.28 -13.07 -29.83
CA PHE A 23 5.68 -13.95 -28.73
C PHE A 23 5.52 -15.43 -29.16
N PRO A 24 6.56 -16.28 -29.00
CA PRO A 24 6.62 -17.61 -29.62
C PRO A 24 5.83 -18.67 -28.84
N ASP A 25 4.51 -18.47 -28.68
CA ASP A 25 3.62 -19.35 -27.91
C ASP A 25 2.69 -20.24 -28.76
N ASP A 26 2.93 -20.36 -30.07
CA ASP A 26 2.07 -21.14 -30.97
C ASP A 26 1.85 -22.58 -30.48
N ARG A 27 2.92 -23.27 -30.07
CA ARG A 27 2.81 -24.65 -29.58
C ARG A 27 1.96 -24.75 -28.33
N SER A 28 2.11 -23.81 -27.40
CA SER A 28 1.31 -23.76 -26.17
C SER A 28 -0.14 -23.40 -26.47
N PHE A 29 -0.38 -22.42 -27.35
CA PHE A 29 -1.71 -22.00 -27.76
C PHE A 29 -2.47 -23.16 -28.43
N SER A 30 -1.88 -23.82 -29.43
CA SER A 30 -2.49 -24.97 -30.12
C SER A 30 -2.79 -26.13 -29.18
N ARG A 31 -1.96 -26.33 -28.15
CA ARG A 31 -2.13 -27.45 -27.21
C ARG A 31 -3.20 -27.17 -26.15
N TYR A 32 -3.29 -25.96 -25.62
CA TYR A 32 -4.06 -25.68 -24.41
C TYR A 32 -5.29 -24.79 -24.62
N ALA A 33 -5.28 -23.88 -25.58
CA ALA A 33 -6.30 -22.82 -25.69
C ALA A 33 -7.72 -23.37 -25.87
N ALA A 34 -7.91 -24.35 -26.76
CA ALA A 34 -9.22 -24.95 -27.00
C ALA A 34 -9.80 -25.63 -25.75
N SER A 35 -8.96 -26.36 -24.98
CA SER A 35 -9.39 -27.00 -23.73
C SER A 35 -9.74 -26.01 -22.62
N GLN A 36 -9.21 -24.78 -22.71
CA GLN A 36 -9.52 -23.67 -21.82
C GLN A 36 -10.68 -22.79 -22.35
N GLY A 37 -11.32 -23.17 -23.46
CA GLY A 37 -12.49 -22.47 -24.01
C GLY A 37 -12.18 -21.33 -24.98
N PHE A 38 -10.95 -21.19 -25.45
CA PHE A 38 -10.55 -20.13 -26.39
C PHE A 38 -10.49 -20.65 -27.82
N SER A 39 -11.09 -19.91 -28.75
CA SER A 39 -10.97 -20.14 -30.18
C SER A 39 -9.66 -19.60 -30.75
N SER A 40 -9.36 -19.93 -32.01
CA SER A 40 -8.14 -19.49 -32.70
C SER A 40 -7.98 -17.98 -32.83
N THR A 41 -9.07 -17.21 -32.76
CA THR A 41 -9.07 -15.75 -32.82
C THR A 41 -8.90 -15.08 -31.46
N GLN A 42 -8.91 -15.84 -30.35
CA GLN A 42 -8.91 -15.34 -28.97
C GLN A 42 -7.56 -15.52 -28.26
N ARG A 43 -6.45 -15.44 -28.99
CA ARG A 43 -5.12 -15.62 -28.41
C ARG A 43 -4.81 -14.60 -27.30
N GLY A 44 -5.22 -13.34 -27.47
CA GLY A 44 -5.03 -12.32 -26.44
C GLY A 44 -5.80 -12.63 -25.16
N ASP A 45 -7.04 -13.14 -25.27
CA ASP A 45 -7.84 -13.57 -24.12
C ASP A 45 -7.22 -14.78 -23.43
N TRP A 46 -6.72 -15.75 -24.20
CA TRP A 46 -6.00 -16.90 -23.68
C TRP A 46 -4.75 -16.49 -22.89
N ARG A 47 -3.95 -15.56 -23.43
CA ARG A 47 -2.77 -15.01 -22.73
C ARG A 47 -3.16 -14.34 -21.42
N ARG A 48 -4.20 -13.49 -21.43
CA ARG A 48 -4.75 -12.86 -20.21
C ARG A 48 -5.20 -13.90 -19.21
N ASN A 49 -5.91 -14.92 -19.64
CA ASN A 49 -6.36 -16.00 -18.78
C ASN A 49 -5.19 -16.73 -18.10
N ASN A 50 -4.09 -16.98 -18.81
CA ASN A 50 -2.90 -17.59 -18.21
C ASN A 50 -2.31 -16.71 -17.09
N VAL A 51 -2.24 -15.38 -17.29
CA VAL A 51 -1.78 -14.45 -16.24
C VAL A 51 -2.77 -14.42 -15.08
N ASN A 52 -4.07 -14.36 -15.36
CA ASN A 52 -5.14 -14.39 -14.36
C ASN A 52 -5.03 -15.63 -13.46
N LEU A 53 -4.82 -16.80 -14.05
CA LEU A 53 -4.64 -18.06 -13.32
C LEU A 53 -3.41 -18.02 -12.41
N LEU A 54 -2.28 -17.47 -12.89
CA LEU A 54 -1.08 -17.30 -12.05
C LEU A 54 -1.34 -16.39 -10.85
N ILE A 55 -1.91 -15.20 -11.09
CA ILE A 55 -2.25 -14.23 -10.03
C ILE A 55 -3.20 -14.84 -9.00
N GLN A 56 -4.24 -15.52 -9.46
CA GLN A 56 -5.19 -16.22 -8.60
C GLN A 56 -4.52 -17.32 -7.77
N GLN A 57 -3.67 -18.15 -8.38
CA GLN A 57 -2.96 -19.23 -7.70
C GLN A 57 -1.99 -18.70 -6.64
N ILE A 58 -1.26 -17.61 -6.92
CA ILE A 58 -0.41 -16.95 -5.93
C ILE A 58 -1.24 -16.49 -4.74
N LYS A 59 -2.36 -15.78 -4.99
CA LYS A 59 -3.25 -15.32 -3.92
C LYS A 59 -3.76 -16.46 -3.04
N TYR A 60 -4.27 -17.53 -3.65
CA TYR A 60 -4.83 -18.64 -2.90
C TYR A 60 -3.77 -19.42 -2.13
N THR A 61 -2.56 -19.54 -2.69
CA THR A 61 -1.43 -20.14 -1.98
C THR A 61 -1.05 -19.31 -0.74
N ILE A 62 -0.94 -17.98 -0.89
CA ILE A 62 -0.65 -17.09 0.25
C ILE A 62 -1.75 -17.18 1.30
N ALA A 63 -3.02 -17.16 0.89
CA ALA A 63 -4.16 -17.23 1.80
C ALA A 63 -4.21 -18.55 2.59
N ALA A 64 -3.84 -19.66 1.96
CA ALA A 64 -3.78 -20.98 2.60
C ALA A 64 -2.63 -21.09 3.62
N GLU A 65 -1.50 -20.42 3.36
CA GLU A 65 -0.30 -20.51 4.20
C GLU A 65 -0.25 -19.47 5.33
N LYS A 66 -0.48 -18.19 5.00
CA LYS A 66 -0.49 -17.06 5.94
C LYS A 66 -1.55 -16.04 5.49
N PRO A 67 -2.83 -16.17 5.91
CA PRO A 67 -3.94 -15.36 5.40
C PRO A 67 -3.83 -13.84 5.64
N TRP A 68 -2.92 -13.41 6.53
CA TRP A 68 -2.64 -11.99 6.78
C TRP A 68 -1.52 -11.40 5.92
N VAL A 69 -0.79 -12.24 5.17
CA VAL A 69 0.21 -11.77 4.22
C VAL A 69 -0.52 -11.24 2.99
N ARG A 70 -0.23 -9.98 2.66
CA ARG A 70 -0.85 -9.30 1.51
C ARG A 70 -0.20 -9.77 0.22
N PHE A 71 -0.96 -9.80 -0.86
CA PHE A 71 -0.43 -9.90 -2.20
C PHE A 71 -0.78 -8.63 -2.97
N GLY A 72 0.20 -7.96 -3.54
CA GLY A 72 -0.08 -6.83 -4.41
C GLY A 72 0.82 -6.76 -5.61
N VAL A 73 0.38 -5.97 -6.57
CA VAL A 73 1.01 -5.86 -7.88
C VAL A 73 1.29 -4.39 -8.17
N SER A 74 2.48 -4.10 -8.72
CA SER A 74 2.78 -2.82 -9.34
C SER A 74 2.70 -2.94 -10.86
N PRO A 75 1.53 -2.72 -11.48
CA PRO A 75 1.42 -2.82 -12.93
C PRO A 75 1.96 -1.56 -13.61
N PHE A 76 2.14 -1.65 -14.93
CA PHE A 76 2.42 -0.49 -15.75
C PHE A 76 1.35 0.61 -15.54
N GLY A 77 1.69 1.88 -15.69
CA GLY A 77 0.78 2.95 -15.31
C GLY A 77 -0.48 3.10 -16.17
N ILE A 78 -0.47 2.63 -17.42
CA ILE A 78 -1.65 2.66 -18.32
C ILE A 78 -2.32 1.29 -18.29
N TYR A 79 -3.56 1.20 -17.78
CA TYR A 79 -4.35 -0.04 -17.88
C TYR A 79 -4.75 -0.32 -19.33
N ARG A 80 -5.49 0.63 -19.93
CA ARG A 80 -5.90 0.67 -21.34
C ARG A 80 -6.07 2.10 -21.80
N ASN A 81 -5.62 2.38 -23.01
CA ASN A 81 -5.90 3.65 -23.68
C ASN A 81 -7.38 3.70 -24.09
N LYS A 82 -7.97 4.90 -24.06
CA LYS A 82 -9.36 5.12 -24.49
C LYS A 82 -9.61 4.66 -25.92
N ARG A 83 -8.68 4.98 -26.84
CA ARG A 83 -8.75 4.57 -28.27
C ARG A 83 -8.82 3.05 -28.47
N SER A 84 -8.28 2.27 -27.53
CA SER A 84 -8.25 0.80 -27.58
C SER A 84 -9.42 0.16 -26.82
N THR A 85 -10.24 0.97 -26.15
CA THR A 85 -11.29 0.50 -25.26
C THR A 85 -12.66 0.81 -25.88
N PRO A 86 -13.41 -0.21 -26.37
CA PRO A 86 -14.64 0.01 -27.13
C PRO A 86 -15.73 0.86 -26.44
N ASP A 87 -15.85 0.75 -25.11
CA ASP A 87 -16.82 1.52 -24.33
C ASP A 87 -16.31 2.91 -23.89
N GLY A 88 -15.09 3.28 -24.30
CA GLY A 88 -14.46 4.55 -23.97
C GLY A 88 -13.98 4.69 -22.52
N SER A 89 -14.00 3.61 -21.72
CA SER A 89 -13.61 3.64 -20.30
C SER A 89 -12.09 3.69 -20.05
N GLY A 90 -11.26 3.58 -21.09
CA GLY A 90 -9.81 3.71 -20.99
C GLY A 90 -9.36 5.14 -20.67
N SER A 91 -8.11 5.29 -20.22
CA SER A 91 -7.51 6.58 -19.93
C SER A 91 -7.23 7.37 -21.22
N GLU A 92 -7.26 8.71 -21.13
CA GLU A 92 -6.85 9.62 -22.24
C GLU A 92 -5.32 9.58 -22.41
N THR A 93 -4.82 8.45 -22.90
CA THR A 93 -3.40 8.13 -23.05
C THR A 93 -3.15 7.46 -24.40
N ASN A 94 -1.88 7.33 -24.76
CA ASN A 94 -1.46 6.83 -26.07
C ASN A 94 -0.20 5.93 -26.02
N GLY A 95 0.01 5.24 -24.89
CA GLY A 95 1.22 4.44 -24.63
C GLY A 95 0.98 2.93 -24.64
N LEU A 96 2.01 2.18 -24.25
CA LEU A 96 1.90 0.76 -23.87
C LEU A 96 0.77 0.56 -22.85
N GLN A 97 0.03 -0.53 -22.90
CA GLN A 97 -1.08 -0.78 -21.98
C GLN A 97 -1.09 -2.20 -21.41
N ASN A 98 -1.43 -2.32 -20.12
CA ASN A 98 -1.43 -3.61 -19.42
C ASN A 98 -2.30 -4.67 -20.10
N TYR A 99 -3.55 -4.34 -20.43
CA TYR A 99 -4.53 -5.35 -20.84
C TYR A 99 -4.23 -5.96 -22.22
N ASP A 100 -3.83 -5.12 -23.17
CA ASP A 100 -3.69 -5.53 -24.57
C ASP A 100 -2.26 -5.98 -24.90
N ASP A 101 -1.24 -5.32 -24.33
CA ASP A 101 0.17 -5.56 -24.69
C ASP A 101 0.85 -6.52 -23.71
N LEU A 102 0.57 -6.40 -22.41
CA LEU A 102 1.18 -7.21 -21.34
C LEU A 102 0.28 -8.35 -20.86
N TYR A 103 -0.96 -8.40 -21.37
CA TYR A 103 -2.00 -9.37 -21.00
C TYR A 103 -2.30 -9.40 -19.50
N ALA A 104 -2.24 -8.23 -18.85
CA ALA A 104 -2.46 -8.06 -17.42
C ALA A 104 -3.81 -7.38 -17.16
N ASP A 105 -4.81 -8.14 -16.71
CA ASP A 105 -6.16 -7.65 -16.43
C ASP A 105 -6.31 -7.17 -14.97
N ILE A 106 -5.65 -6.05 -14.67
CA ILE A 106 -5.57 -5.52 -13.30
C ILE A 106 -6.95 -5.25 -12.71
N LYS A 107 -7.89 -4.71 -13.52
CA LYS A 107 -9.25 -4.43 -13.06
C LYS A 107 -9.94 -5.70 -12.57
N LEU A 108 -9.83 -6.80 -13.33
CA LEU A 108 -10.36 -8.09 -12.90
C LEU A 108 -9.72 -8.57 -11.60
N TRP A 109 -8.40 -8.44 -11.45
CA TRP A 109 -7.71 -8.93 -10.25
C TRP A 109 -8.15 -8.20 -8.98
N VAL A 110 -8.31 -6.87 -9.08
CA VAL A 110 -8.78 -6.03 -7.97
C VAL A 110 -10.26 -6.35 -7.66
N GLU A 111 -11.12 -6.46 -8.68
CA GLU A 111 -12.54 -6.80 -8.51
C GLU A 111 -12.75 -8.18 -7.88
N LYS A 112 -11.95 -9.17 -8.28
CA LYS A 112 -12.02 -10.53 -7.74
C LYS A 112 -11.29 -10.70 -6.39
N GLY A 113 -10.62 -9.67 -5.89
CA GLY A 113 -9.80 -9.77 -4.68
C GLY A 113 -8.61 -10.73 -4.82
N TRP A 114 -8.10 -10.88 -6.04
CA TRP A 114 -6.87 -11.66 -6.29
C TRP A 114 -5.60 -10.87 -5.98
N VAL A 115 -5.73 -9.57 -5.78
CA VAL A 115 -4.70 -8.72 -5.18
C VAL A 115 -5.33 -7.92 -4.03
N ASP A 116 -4.60 -7.77 -2.95
CA ASP A 116 -4.97 -7.01 -1.75
C ASP A 116 -4.59 -5.53 -1.88
N TYR A 117 -3.68 -5.18 -2.79
CA TYR A 117 -3.40 -3.79 -3.16
C TYR A 117 -2.92 -3.68 -4.60
N ASN A 118 -3.15 -2.51 -5.18
CA ASN A 118 -2.73 -2.15 -6.53
C ASN A 118 -1.80 -0.93 -6.48
N LEU A 119 -0.72 -0.98 -7.26
CA LEU A 119 0.33 0.05 -7.26
C LEU A 119 0.73 0.46 -8.69
N PRO A 120 -0.11 1.14 -9.47
CA PRO A 120 0.24 1.56 -10.82
C PRO A 120 1.48 2.47 -10.85
N GLN A 121 2.40 2.18 -11.77
CA GLN A 121 3.61 2.94 -11.99
C GLN A 121 3.34 4.23 -12.77
N LEU A 122 3.03 5.34 -12.09
CA LEU A 122 2.77 6.64 -12.70
C LEU A 122 4.06 7.45 -12.86
N TYR A 123 4.96 6.95 -13.71
CA TYR A 123 6.34 7.44 -13.80
C TYR A 123 6.55 8.63 -14.74
N TRP A 124 5.49 9.17 -15.34
CA TRP A 124 5.58 10.31 -16.26
C TRP A 124 5.47 11.65 -15.56
N GLU A 125 5.86 12.72 -16.25
CA GLU A 125 5.66 14.10 -15.81
C GLU A 125 4.18 14.52 -15.81
N ILE A 126 3.87 15.58 -15.06
CA ILE A 126 2.62 16.30 -15.22
C ILE A 126 2.65 17.00 -16.60
N GLY A 127 1.58 16.87 -17.38
CA GLY A 127 1.48 17.39 -18.75
C GLY A 127 2.04 16.45 -19.82
N HIS A 128 2.49 15.23 -19.48
CA HIS A 128 3.10 14.33 -20.47
C HIS A 128 2.12 13.93 -21.58
N LYS A 129 2.46 14.25 -22.83
CA LYS A 129 1.56 14.15 -24.00
C LYS A 129 0.92 12.77 -24.22
N ALA A 130 1.63 11.69 -23.91
CA ALA A 130 1.13 10.33 -24.13
C ALA A 130 0.58 9.66 -22.87
N ALA A 131 0.88 10.19 -21.68
CA ALA A 131 0.69 9.48 -20.41
C ALA A 131 0.75 10.47 -19.22
N ASP A 132 -0.11 11.49 -19.24
CA ASP A 132 -0.14 12.52 -18.21
C ASP A 132 -0.36 11.93 -16.81
N TYR A 133 0.50 12.32 -15.85
CA TYR A 133 0.40 11.84 -14.47
C TYR A 133 -0.96 12.10 -13.83
N THR A 134 -1.51 13.32 -13.99
CA THR A 134 -2.77 13.74 -13.37
C THR A 134 -3.94 12.98 -13.98
N THR A 135 -3.97 12.81 -15.31
CA THR A 135 -4.96 12.00 -16.02
C THR A 135 -4.97 10.57 -15.51
N LEU A 136 -3.79 9.94 -15.38
CA LEU A 136 -3.68 8.57 -14.89
C LEU A 136 -4.06 8.44 -13.41
N LEU A 137 -3.66 9.39 -12.58
CA LEU A 137 -4.01 9.43 -11.16
C LEU A 137 -5.53 9.44 -10.96
N HIS A 138 -6.24 10.34 -11.66
CA HIS A 138 -7.70 10.40 -11.60
C HIS A 138 -8.35 9.13 -12.14
N TRP A 139 -7.82 8.57 -13.24
CA TRP A 139 -8.35 7.35 -13.83
C TRP A 139 -8.25 6.17 -12.85
N TRP A 140 -7.09 5.96 -12.23
CA TRP A 140 -6.90 4.89 -11.25
C TRP A 140 -7.73 5.08 -9.99
N ASN A 141 -7.82 6.32 -9.48
CA ASN A 141 -8.70 6.63 -8.34
C ASN A 141 -10.17 6.28 -8.64
N ALA A 142 -10.63 6.47 -9.88
CA ALA A 142 -12.00 6.12 -10.28
C ALA A 142 -12.22 4.65 -10.64
N ASN A 143 -11.16 3.89 -10.95
CA ASN A 143 -11.25 2.54 -11.52
C ASN A 143 -10.66 1.44 -10.61
N ASN A 144 -10.39 1.75 -9.34
CA ASN A 144 -9.86 0.80 -8.38
C ASN A 144 -10.99 0.34 -7.43
N PHE A 145 -11.29 -0.97 -7.42
CA PHE A 145 -12.46 -1.55 -6.76
C PHE A 145 -12.26 -1.70 -5.24
N GLU A 146 -12.37 -0.60 -4.50
CA GLU A 146 -12.32 -0.50 -3.01
C GLU A 146 -11.11 -1.15 -2.31
N GLN A 147 -10.11 -1.60 -3.07
CA GLN A 147 -8.84 -2.06 -2.53
C GLN A 147 -7.89 -0.88 -2.27
N PRO A 148 -6.91 -1.03 -1.38
CA PRO A 148 -5.79 -0.10 -1.27
C PRO A 148 -5.15 0.21 -2.64
N LEU A 149 -5.12 1.50 -3.00
CA LEU A 149 -4.42 2.03 -4.16
C LEU A 149 -3.20 2.84 -3.71
N TYR A 150 -2.02 2.48 -4.20
CA TYR A 150 -0.78 3.20 -3.98
C TYR A 150 -0.25 3.73 -5.31
N ILE A 151 0.41 4.89 -5.33
CA ILE A 151 0.93 5.45 -6.58
C ILE A 151 2.44 5.23 -6.66
N GLY A 152 2.88 4.52 -7.71
CA GLY A 152 4.28 4.39 -8.04
C GLY A 152 4.81 5.69 -8.67
N GLN A 153 5.92 6.19 -8.14
CA GLN A 153 6.55 7.44 -8.55
C GLN A 153 8.00 7.18 -8.98
N ASP A 154 8.38 7.63 -10.17
CA ASP A 154 9.80 7.81 -10.52
C ASP A 154 10.32 9.00 -9.71
N LEU A 155 11.10 8.70 -8.66
CA LEU A 155 11.55 9.71 -7.72
C LEU A 155 12.52 10.70 -8.37
N LYS A 156 13.47 10.20 -9.16
CA LYS A 156 14.45 11.04 -9.83
C LYS A 156 13.77 12.03 -10.76
N ARG A 157 12.86 11.55 -11.62
CA ARG A 157 12.13 12.41 -12.55
C ARG A 157 11.29 13.44 -11.81
N SER A 158 10.58 13.02 -10.76
CA SER A 158 9.72 13.93 -9.99
C SER A 158 10.51 15.01 -9.27
N VAL A 159 11.71 14.70 -8.77
CA VAL A 159 12.63 15.68 -8.18
C VAL A 159 13.23 16.59 -9.26
N ASP A 160 13.75 16.03 -10.36
CA ASP A 160 14.41 16.79 -11.43
C ASP A 160 13.45 17.75 -12.14
N LYS A 161 12.15 17.44 -12.15
CA LYS A 161 11.09 18.30 -12.70
C LYS A 161 10.43 19.22 -11.67
N ASN A 162 10.84 19.15 -10.39
CA ASN A 162 10.23 19.90 -9.30
C ASN A 162 8.72 19.62 -9.14
N GLU A 163 8.31 18.37 -9.37
CA GLU A 163 6.91 17.93 -9.34
C GLU A 163 6.57 17.10 -8.09
N LEU A 164 7.57 16.65 -7.33
CA LEU A 164 7.38 15.69 -6.23
C LEU A 164 6.29 16.11 -5.23
N ASP A 165 6.34 17.34 -4.72
CA ASP A 165 5.34 17.82 -3.76
C ASP A 165 3.95 18.01 -4.37
N VAL A 166 3.90 18.41 -5.65
CA VAL A 166 2.63 18.57 -6.37
C VAL A 166 1.98 17.21 -6.55
N LYS A 167 2.74 16.20 -6.99
CA LYS A 167 2.26 14.83 -7.16
C LYS A 167 1.81 14.20 -5.86
N ILE A 168 2.56 14.40 -4.76
CA ILE A 168 2.16 13.91 -3.43
C ILE A 168 0.87 14.61 -2.98
N ARG A 169 0.74 15.93 -3.15
CA ARG A 169 -0.48 16.66 -2.82
C ARG A 169 -1.68 16.17 -3.62
N GLN A 170 -1.57 16.05 -4.94
CA GLN A 170 -2.62 15.48 -5.79
C GLN A 170 -3.00 14.07 -5.34
N SER A 171 -2.03 13.23 -4.99
CA SER A 171 -2.32 11.87 -4.49
C SER A 171 -3.11 11.88 -3.17
N ARG A 172 -2.89 12.87 -2.30
CA ARG A 172 -3.62 13.02 -1.01
C ARG A 172 -5.03 13.57 -1.19
N GLU A 173 -5.31 14.23 -2.31
CA GLU A 173 -6.64 14.73 -2.65
C GLU A 173 -7.55 13.61 -3.23
N MET A 174 -6.97 12.46 -3.58
CA MET A 174 -7.69 11.32 -4.13
C MET A 174 -8.22 10.40 -3.03
N SER A 175 -9.54 10.23 -2.94
CA SER A 175 -10.20 9.49 -1.85
C SER A 175 -9.79 8.03 -1.72
N PHE A 176 -9.40 7.37 -2.82
CA PHE A 176 -9.02 5.95 -2.81
C PHE A 176 -7.50 5.72 -2.76
N VAL A 177 -6.69 6.77 -2.94
CA VAL A 177 -5.24 6.67 -2.88
C VAL A 177 -4.79 6.71 -1.42
N GLN A 178 -4.07 5.68 -1.01
CA GLN A 178 -3.67 5.46 0.38
C GLN A 178 -2.15 5.61 0.61
N GLY A 179 -1.39 5.95 -0.42
CA GLY A 179 0.05 6.16 -0.29
C GLY A 179 0.79 6.26 -1.62
N ASN A 180 2.11 6.42 -1.52
CA ASN A 180 3.04 6.50 -2.65
C ASN A 180 4.18 5.50 -2.43
N CYS A 181 4.74 4.98 -3.52
CA CYS A 181 5.96 4.19 -3.54
C CYS A 181 6.96 4.83 -4.51
N TYR A 182 8.23 4.89 -4.13
CA TYR A 182 9.24 5.65 -4.84
C TYR A 182 10.25 4.72 -5.50
N TRP A 183 10.25 4.68 -6.83
CA TRP A 183 11.22 3.96 -7.61
C TRP A 183 12.42 4.87 -7.98
N TYR A 184 13.67 4.49 -7.75
CA TYR A 184 14.11 3.37 -6.89
C TYR A 184 14.70 3.87 -5.58
N GLY A 185 14.57 3.06 -4.53
CA GLY A 185 14.75 3.50 -3.14
C GLY A 185 16.13 4.01 -2.76
N TYR A 186 17.20 3.65 -3.50
CA TYR A 186 18.56 4.12 -3.19
C TYR A 186 18.68 5.65 -3.32
N LEU A 187 17.88 6.32 -4.14
CA LEU A 187 17.85 7.78 -4.21
C LEU A 187 17.46 8.44 -2.88
N MET A 188 16.64 7.75 -2.08
CA MET A 188 16.30 8.18 -0.73
C MET A 188 17.48 8.00 0.24
N LEU A 189 18.20 6.88 0.11
CA LEU A 189 19.35 6.55 0.95
C LEU A 189 20.54 7.49 0.68
N ASP A 190 20.75 7.83 -0.59
CA ASP A 190 21.79 8.76 -1.03
C ASP A 190 21.38 10.23 -0.82
N ASN A 191 20.16 10.48 -0.34
CA ASN A 191 19.57 11.81 -0.20
C ASN A 191 19.72 12.64 -1.48
N TYR A 192 19.42 12.03 -2.63
CA TYR A 192 19.58 12.67 -3.95
C TYR A 192 18.84 14.02 -3.98
N ARG A 193 19.59 15.10 -4.17
CA ARG A 193 19.08 16.49 -4.11
C ARG A 193 18.25 16.77 -2.86
N GLU A 194 18.73 16.30 -1.70
CA GLU A 194 18.13 16.55 -0.38
C GLU A 194 16.70 16.00 -0.21
N VAL A 195 16.30 15.03 -1.05
CA VAL A 195 14.93 14.51 -1.08
C VAL A 195 14.50 13.86 0.23
N TYR A 196 15.41 13.19 0.95
CA TYR A 196 15.11 12.58 2.24
C TYR A 196 14.83 13.65 3.29
N ASP A 197 15.68 14.67 3.36
CA ASP A 197 15.54 15.76 4.33
C ASP A 197 14.28 16.59 4.05
N HIS A 198 14.00 16.86 2.78
CA HIS A 198 12.79 17.52 2.34
C HIS A 198 11.53 16.74 2.76
N LEU A 199 11.46 15.46 2.40
CA LEU A 199 10.30 14.63 2.76
C LEU A 199 10.16 14.50 4.27
N ARG A 200 11.24 14.31 5.03
CA ARG A 200 11.20 14.19 6.48
C ARG A 200 10.77 15.49 7.16
N SER A 201 11.23 16.64 6.69
CA SER A 201 11.00 17.94 7.34
C SER A 201 9.73 18.65 6.88
N GLN A 202 9.25 18.39 5.66
CA GLN A 202 8.10 19.11 5.07
C GLN A 202 6.90 18.18 4.84
N THR A 203 7.09 17.09 4.10
CA THR A 203 5.99 16.36 3.47
C THR A 203 5.45 15.21 4.32
N HIS A 204 6.34 14.39 4.89
CA HIS A 204 6.10 13.19 5.70
C HIS A 204 6.61 13.39 7.14
N ARG A 205 6.16 14.46 7.78
CA ARG A 205 6.61 14.90 9.13
C ARG A 205 6.18 13.98 10.27
N ALA A 206 5.13 13.19 10.05
CA ALA A 206 4.53 12.33 11.05
C ALA A 206 4.67 10.86 10.66
N LYS A 207 4.69 9.97 11.66
CA LYS A 207 4.56 8.53 11.42
C LYS A 207 3.18 8.25 10.85
N ALA A 208 3.09 7.33 9.90
CA ALA A 208 1.83 6.87 9.35
C ALA A 208 1.60 5.40 9.70
N LEU A 209 0.33 5.04 9.88
CA LEU A 209 -0.07 3.64 9.93
C LEU A 209 -0.28 3.13 8.51
N ILE A 210 -0.05 1.83 8.31
CA ILE A 210 -0.50 1.16 7.11
C ILE A 210 -2.04 1.15 7.16
N PRO A 211 -2.73 1.42 6.03
CA PRO A 211 -4.19 1.35 5.97
C PRO A 211 -4.70 0.00 6.48
N ALA A 212 -5.86 -0.01 7.11
CA ALA A 212 -6.50 -1.25 7.55
C ALA A 212 -7.01 -2.03 6.32
N TYR A 213 -6.60 -3.29 6.19
CA TYR A 213 -7.03 -4.19 5.10
C TYR A 213 -8.35 -4.87 5.49
N THR A 214 -9.39 -4.07 5.67
CA THR A 214 -10.71 -4.51 6.19
C THR A 214 -11.42 -5.50 5.27
N HIS A 215 -11.06 -5.55 3.99
CA HIS A 215 -11.54 -6.55 3.03
C HIS A 215 -10.99 -7.96 3.33
N MET A 216 -9.81 -8.08 3.94
CA MET A 216 -9.22 -9.35 4.38
C MET A 216 -9.78 -9.79 5.73
N HIS A 217 -9.94 -8.84 6.66
CA HIS A 217 -10.50 -9.09 7.99
C HIS A 217 -11.22 -7.85 8.51
N LYS A 218 -12.52 -7.96 8.79
CA LYS A 218 -13.37 -6.85 9.26
C LYS A 218 -13.31 -6.61 10.78
N GLY A 219 -12.74 -7.54 11.54
CA GLY A 219 -12.63 -7.45 13.00
C GLY A 219 -11.57 -6.45 13.45
N ARG A 220 -11.44 -6.33 14.76
CA ARG A 220 -10.43 -5.48 15.42
C ARG A 220 -9.87 -6.22 16.63
N PRO A 221 -8.58 -6.06 16.94
CA PRO A 221 -8.01 -6.65 18.14
C PRO A 221 -8.65 -6.05 19.39
N ALA A 222 -8.60 -6.80 20.49
CA ALA A 222 -9.09 -6.32 21.77
C ALA A 222 -8.31 -5.08 22.24
N LYS A 223 -9.01 -4.17 22.92
CA LYS A 223 -8.40 -3.04 23.62
C LYS A 223 -7.37 -3.54 24.64
N VAL A 224 -6.22 -2.86 24.71
CA VAL A 224 -5.18 -3.17 25.71
C VAL A 224 -5.72 -3.04 27.13
N LYS A 225 -5.24 -3.89 28.04
CA LYS A 225 -5.67 -3.94 29.44
C LYS A 225 -4.58 -3.43 30.36
N LYS A 226 -4.95 -3.04 31.58
CA LYS A 226 -4.03 -2.61 32.65
C LYS A 226 -2.95 -1.62 32.16
N LEU A 227 -3.35 -0.63 31.36
CA LEU A 227 -2.46 0.46 30.98
C LEU A 227 -2.07 1.22 32.25
N ALA A 228 -0.78 1.24 32.56
CA ALA A 228 -0.25 1.77 33.80
C ALA A 228 0.96 2.66 33.53
N ASP A 229 1.13 3.66 34.40
CA ASP A 229 2.27 4.56 34.48
C ASP A 229 3.19 4.06 35.60
N VAL A 230 4.46 3.76 35.27
CA VAL A 230 5.39 3.08 36.18
C VAL A 230 6.67 3.89 36.34
N PHE A 231 7.03 4.12 37.59
CA PHE A 231 8.28 4.75 38.00
C PHE A 231 9.17 3.73 38.70
N THR A 232 10.43 3.71 38.32
CA THR A 232 11.53 2.97 38.96
C THR A 232 12.64 3.97 39.27
N GLU A 233 13.69 3.54 39.97
CA GLU A 233 14.85 4.40 40.25
C GLU A 233 15.48 4.98 38.97
N ASP A 234 15.50 4.20 37.88
CA ASP A 234 16.19 4.57 36.64
C ASP A 234 15.26 4.94 35.47
N MET A 235 13.96 4.59 35.54
CA MET A 235 13.06 4.69 34.38
C MET A 235 11.64 5.12 34.75
N HIS A 236 11.05 5.92 33.86
CA HIS A 236 9.63 6.24 33.81
C HIS A 236 9.04 5.70 32.49
N PHE A 237 8.05 4.81 32.57
CA PHE A 237 7.52 4.15 31.38
C PHE A 237 6.05 3.76 31.52
N LEU A 238 5.37 3.64 30.38
CA LEU A 238 4.05 3.05 30.29
C LEU A 238 4.16 1.54 30.07
N THR A 239 3.27 0.78 30.67
CA THR A 239 3.11 -0.67 30.44
C THR A 239 1.65 -1.03 30.23
N TRP A 240 1.39 -2.09 29.47
CA TRP A 240 0.04 -2.64 29.29
C TRP A 240 0.07 -4.16 29.09
N GLU A 241 -1.08 -4.78 29.28
CA GLU A 241 -1.32 -6.19 29.04
C GLU A 241 -2.08 -6.39 27.71
N HIS A 242 -1.69 -7.44 27.00
CA HIS A 242 -2.44 -7.99 25.87
C HIS A 242 -2.36 -9.52 25.89
N PRO A 243 -3.37 -10.23 25.35
CA PRO A 243 -3.28 -11.68 25.19
C PRO A 243 -2.18 -12.00 24.18
N LYS A 244 -1.07 -12.60 24.63
CA LYS A 244 -0.01 -13.05 23.72
C LYS A 244 -0.53 -14.24 22.90
N GLN A 245 -0.96 -13.98 21.67
CA GLN A 245 -1.29 -15.02 20.69
C GLN A 245 -0.56 -14.74 19.36
N PRO A 246 0.78 -14.90 19.31
CA PRO A 246 1.58 -14.48 18.15
C PRO A 246 1.23 -15.19 16.83
N ARG A 247 0.60 -16.36 16.93
CA ARG A 247 0.13 -17.13 15.76
C ARG A 247 -1.29 -16.79 15.33
N ASN A 248 -2.01 -15.98 16.10
CA ASN A 248 -3.36 -15.55 15.77
C ASN A 248 -3.29 -14.14 15.14
N PRO A 249 -3.48 -14.04 13.80
CA PRO A 249 -3.33 -12.77 13.10
C PRO A 249 -4.38 -11.72 13.47
N GLU A 250 -5.50 -12.12 14.08
CA GLU A 250 -6.58 -11.23 14.51
C GLU A 250 -6.31 -10.59 15.88
N THR A 251 -5.26 -11.03 16.57
CA THR A 251 -4.83 -10.46 17.86
C THR A 251 -3.73 -9.43 17.68
N ALA A 252 -3.46 -8.67 18.75
CA ALA A 252 -2.47 -7.61 18.75
C ALA A 252 -1.09 -8.13 18.31
N GLN A 253 -0.61 -7.62 17.17
CA GLN A 253 0.74 -7.82 16.66
C GLN A 253 1.65 -6.64 16.98
N ARG A 254 1.07 -5.43 17.05
CA ARG A 254 1.77 -4.18 17.36
C ARG A 254 0.87 -3.27 18.18
N PHE A 255 1.46 -2.26 18.79
CA PHE A 255 0.80 -1.21 19.54
C PHE A 255 1.17 0.16 18.98
N VAL A 256 0.22 1.07 19.01
CA VAL A 256 0.44 2.48 18.66
C VAL A 256 0.30 3.30 19.93
N VAL A 257 1.30 4.12 20.20
CA VAL A 257 1.31 5.05 21.32
C VAL A 257 1.15 6.46 20.77
N TYR A 258 0.12 7.14 21.26
CA TYR A 258 -0.19 8.52 20.95
C TYR A 258 0.06 9.41 22.17
N ARG A 259 0.37 10.69 21.92
CA ARG A 259 0.56 11.71 22.97
C ARG A 259 -0.20 12.98 22.61
N PHE A 260 -0.95 13.50 23.56
CA PHE A 260 -1.75 14.73 23.43
C PHE A 260 -1.41 15.69 24.58
N ARG A 261 -1.45 17.00 24.32
CA ARG A 261 -1.22 18.02 25.36
C ARG A 261 -2.38 18.06 26.36
N LYS A 262 -2.14 18.62 27.55
CA LYS A 262 -3.21 18.87 28.53
C LYS A 262 -4.34 19.69 27.89
N GLY A 263 -5.55 19.16 27.91
CA GLY A 263 -6.74 19.82 27.37
C GLY A 263 -6.93 19.68 25.86
N GLU A 264 -5.97 19.08 25.13
CA GLU A 264 -6.16 18.75 23.73
C GLU A 264 -7.19 17.63 23.57
N ARG A 265 -8.07 17.76 22.57
CA ARG A 265 -9.03 16.70 22.22
C ARG A 265 -8.26 15.48 21.72
N VAL A 266 -8.51 14.32 22.32
CA VAL A 266 -7.96 13.05 21.86
C VAL A 266 -8.59 12.69 20.51
N ASP A 267 -7.74 12.65 19.48
CA ASP A 267 -8.09 12.24 18.13
C ASP A 267 -6.95 11.38 17.56
N ILE A 268 -7.18 10.07 17.51
CA ILE A 268 -6.21 9.09 17.04
C ILE A 268 -6.11 9.01 15.51
N SER A 269 -6.99 9.72 14.78
CA SER A 269 -6.87 9.86 13.32
C SER A 269 -5.76 10.83 12.91
N ARG A 270 -5.26 11.65 13.85
CA ARG A 270 -4.18 12.62 13.64
C ARG A 270 -2.82 11.97 13.82
N ALA A 271 -2.18 11.67 12.70
CA ALA A 271 -0.88 11.01 12.62
C ALA A 271 0.23 11.72 13.41
N GLU A 272 0.20 13.05 13.50
CA GLU A 272 1.16 13.86 14.26
C GLU A 272 1.22 13.51 15.76
N ASN A 273 0.18 12.87 16.30
CA ASN A 273 0.15 12.46 17.70
C ASN A 273 0.80 11.09 17.93
N ILE A 274 1.12 10.32 16.88
CA ILE A 274 1.80 9.03 16.99
C ILE A 274 3.26 9.25 17.40
N VAL A 275 3.61 8.82 18.61
CA VAL A 275 4.99 8.89 19.11
C VAL A 275 5.75 7.59 18.91
N LYS A 276 5.06 6.44 18.91
CA LYS A 276 5.69 5.13 18.73
C LYS A 276 4.72 4.12 18.12
N ILE A 277 5.26 3.25 17.27
CA ILE A 277 4.64 1.98 16.85
C ILE A 277 5.62 0.90 17.30
N THR A 278 5.17 -0.09 18.05
CA THR A 278 6.06 -1.07 18.69
C THR A 278 5.41 -2.45 18.84
N PRO A 279 6.15 -3.57 18.71
CA PRO A 279 5.66 -4.89 19.13
C PRO A 279 5.67 -5.04 20.66
N ASP A 280 6.41 -4.19 21.37
CA ASP A 280 6.57 -4.28 22.81
C ASP A 280 5.32 -3.82 23.56
N ASN A 281 5.09 -4.36 24.75
CA ASN A 281 3.97 -3.99 25.60
C ASN A 281 4.31 -2.88 26.60
N PHE A 282 5.35 -2.09 26.31
CA PHE A 282 5.79 -0.96 27.11
C PHE A 282 6.32 0.18 26.23
N PHE A 283 6.39 1.38 26.81
CA PHE A 283 6.96 2.56 26.17
C PHE A 283 7.67 3.42 27.20
N VAL A 284 8.98 3.60 27.05
CA VAL A 284 9.77 4.50 27.90
C VAL A 284 9.39 5.94 27.60
N LEU A 285 9.00 6.67 28.64
CA LEU A 285 8.60 8.06 28.54
C LEU A 285 9.84 8.95 28.46
N PRO A 286 9.81 10.05 27.69
CA PRO A 286 10.90 11.01 27.70
C PRO A 286 10.95 11.69 29.08
N TYR A 287 12.15 11.86 29.62
CA TYR A 287 12.34 12.65 30.84
C TYR A 287 12.03 14.12 30.53
N GLU A 288 11.05 14.68 31.23
CA GLU A 288 10.80 16.12 31.24
C GLU A 288 10.83 16.61 32.70
N SER A 289 10.73 17.93 32.92
CA SER A 289 10.95 18.56 34.24
C SER A 289 9.88 18.27 35.32
N GLY A 290 8.94 17.34 35.09
CA GLY A 290 7.81 17.01 35.97
C GLY A 290 6.69 18.05 35.97
N LYS A 291 6.70 18.98 35.02
CA LYS A 291 5.83 20.18 35.01
C LYS A 291 4.73 20.09 33.95
N SER A 292 4.91 19.26 32.94
CA SER A 292 3.97 19.13 31.83
C SER A 292 3.02 17.97 32.10
N SER A 293 1.76 18.12 31.71
CA SER A 293 0.81 17.01 31.75
C SER A 293 0.40 16.63 30.34
N TYR A 294 0.40 15.34 30.06
CA TYR A 294 0.04 14.76 28.78
C TYR A 294 -1.04 13.71 28.97
N THR A 295 -1.82 13.51 27.92
CA THR A 295 -2.68 12.34 27.79
C THR A 295 -2.00 11.39 26.82
N TYR A 296 -1.68 10.19 27.27
CA TYR A 296 -1.21 9.11 26.41
C TYR A 296 -2.37 8.20 26.06
N VAL A 297 -2.35 7.71 24.81
CA VAL A 297 -3.30 6.71 24.33
C VAL A 297 -2.53 5.55 23.75
N VAL A 298 -2.97 4.34 24.08
CA VAL A 298 -2.43 3.10 23.51
C VAL A 298 -3.55 2.32 22.82
N THR A 299 -3.29 1.92 21.58
CA THR A 299 -4.14 1.03 20.78
C THR A 299 -3.33 -0.18 20.33
N ALA A 300 -4.03 -1.24 19.93
CA ALA A 300 -3.44 -2.43 19.33
C ALA A 300 -3.77 -2.49 17.83
N LEU A 301 -2.84 -3.03 17.05
CA LEU A 301 -3.01 -3.37 15.63
C LEU A 301 -2.93 -4.89 15.47
N ASP A 302 -3.87 -5.45 14.72
CA ASP A 302 -3.79 -6.85 14.26
C ASP A 302 -2.86 -6.97 13.04
N ALA A 303 -2.70 -8.18 12.49
CA ALA A 303 -1.85 -8.40 11.31
C ALA A 303 -2.40 -7.73 10.03
N PHE A 304 -3.68 -7.37 10.02
CA PHE A 304 -4.38 -6.68 8.94
C PHE A 304 -4.37 -5.16 9.08
N HIS A 305 -3.76 -4.63 10.16
CA HIS A 305 -3.73 -3.23 10.57
C HIS A 305 -5.07 -2.64 11.00
N ASN A 306 -6.03 -3.48 11.41
CA ASN A 306 -7.21 -2.99 12.10
C ASN A 306 -6.83 -2.52 13.51
N GLU A 307 -7.27 -1.31 13.85
CA GLU A 307 -6.92 -0.68 15.13
C GLU A 307 -8.00 -0.87 16.21
N SER A 308 -7.58 -1.25 17.41
CA SER A 308 -8.46 -1.44 18.57
C SER A 308 -9.08 -0.14 19.07
N LYS A 309 -10.04 -0.25 19.99
CA LYS A 309 -10.46 0.90 20.81
C LYS A 309 -9.28 1.42 21.66
N PRO A 310 -9.22 2.74 21.95
CA PRO A 310 -8.14 3.34 22.73
C PRO A 310 -8.21 3.02 24.23
N ALA A 311 -7.06 2.80 24.84
CA ALA A 311 -6.83 2.93 26.28
C ALA A 311 -6.11 4.24 26.57
N THR A 312 -6.49 4.95 27.63
CA THR A 312 -6.03 6.31 27.89
C THR A 312 -5.49 6.42 29.31
N ILE A 313 -4.39 7.15 29.47
CA ILE A 313 -3.80 7.46 30.77
C ILE A 313 -3.27 8.90 30.76
N LYS A 314 -3.39 9.59 31.89
CA LYS A 314 -2.78 10.92 32.09
C LYS A 314 -1.45 10.73 32.78
N VAL A 315 -0.41 11.35 32.23
CA VAL A 315 0.97 11.27 32.73
C VAL A 315 1.48 12.66 32.96
N LYS A 316 2.22 12.84 34.05
CA LYS A 316 2.97 14.08 34.31
C LYS A 316 4.43 13.81 33.97
N LEU A 317 4.96 14.58 33.03
CA LEU A 317 6.36 14.51 32.60
C LEU A 317 7.12 15.74 32.99
#